data_AF-A0A355QBC7-F1
#
_entry.id   AF-A0A355QBC7-F1
#
_cell.length_a   1.000
_cell.length_b   1.000
_cell.length_c   1.000
_cell.angle_alpha   90.00
_cell.angle_beta   90.00
_cell.angle_gamma   90.00
#
_symmetry.space_group_name_H-M   'P 1'
#
loop_
_entity.id
_entity.type
_entity.pdbx_description
1 polymer ?
#
loop_
_entity_poly.entity_id
_entity_poly.type
_entity_poly.pdbx_seq_one_letter_code
_entity_poly.pdbx_strand_id
1 'polypeptide(L)'
;MLSNRPSGTRQRLATMLRKNRSFISQISNPSYATPIPARHLDIIFEVCHFSEKARRDFLYYYDQAHPGRRHSPNYQHQEAHREGLRFRRMMLYLPDLGSDEANKELDDLILETARRLSHLLQISERS
;
A
#
# COMPACT_ATOMS: atom_id res chain seq x y z
N MET A 1 18.17 -5.05 -9.00
CA MET A 1 16.88 -5.54 -8.44
C MET A 1 15.63 -5.14 -9.25
N LEU A 2 15.73 -4.41 -10.37
CA LEU A 2 14.65 -4.22 -11.36
C LEU A 2 14.95 -4.80 -12.76
N SER A 3 16.11 -5.45 -12.91
CA SER A 3 16.64 -5.91 -14.19
C SER A 3 15.90 -7.14 -14.74
N ASN A 4 15.23 -7.90 -13.88
CA ASN A 4 14.29 -8.92 -14.30
C ASN A 4 12.90 -8.31 -14.31
N ARG A 5 12.39 -7.91 -15.50
CA ARG A 5 10.99 -8.18 -15.83
C ARG A 5 10.59 -7.86 -17.28
N PRO A 6 9.54 -8.52 -17.78
CA PRO A 6 8.93 -8.33 -19.09
C PRO A 6 8.43 -6.89 -19.27
N SER A 7 8.42 -6.43 -20.51
CA SER A 7 7.79 -5.19 -20.95
C SER A 7 6.35 -5.09 -20.40
N GLY A 8 6.09 -4.17 -19.46
CA GLY A 8 4.75 -3.92 -18.91
C GLY A 8 4.69 -3.61 -17.41
N THR A 9 5.69 -4.03 -16.63
CA THR A 9 5.69 -3.86 -15.16
C THR A 9 5.72 -2.39 -14.73
N ARG A 10 6.50 -1.54 -15.42
CA ARG A 10 6.55 -0.10 -15.12
C ARG A 10 5.21 0.59 -15.35
N GLN A 11 4.48 0.19 -16.40
CA GLN A 11 3.16 0.73 -16.70
C GLN A 11 2.15 0.30 -15.64
N ARG A 12 2.15 -0.98 -15.24
CA ARG A 12 1.29 -1.47 -14.15
C ARG A 12 1.56 -0.76 -12.83
N LEU A 13 2.83 -0.54 -12.48
CA LEU A 13 3.20 0.23 -11.29
C LEU A 13 2.72 1.68 -11.38
N ALA A 14 2.91 2.35 -12.52
CA ALA A 14 2.44 3.73 -12.72
C ALA A 14 0.92 3.83 -12.51
N THR A 15 0.15 2.91 -13.10
CA THR A 15 -1.31 2.83 -12.95
C THR A 15 -1.72 2.57 -11.50
N MET A 16 -1.17 1.55 -10.85
CA MET A 16 -1.60 1.14 -9.50
C MET A 16 -1.16 2.10 -8.40
N LEU A 17 -0.03 2.80 -8.60
CA LEU A 17 0.42 3.84 -7.68
C LEU A 17 -0.25 5.20 -7.96
N ARG A 18 -1.05 5.33 -9.03
CA ARG A 18 -1.59 6.61 -9.54
C ARG A 18 -0.48 7.66 -9.69
N LYS A 19 0.66 7.23 -10.25
CA LYS A 19 1.85 8.07 -10.48
C LYS A 19 2.29 7.99 -11.94
N ASN A 20 3.06 8.98 -12.38
CA ASN A 20 3.59 9.00 -13.73
C ASN A 20 4.76 8.02 -13.91
N ARG A 21 5.08 7.70 -15.17
CA ARG A 21 6.20 6.80 -15.51
C ARG A 21 7.55 7.36 -15.03
N SER A 22 7.71 8.68 -14.97
CA SER A 22 8.94 9.33 -14.48
C SER A 22 9.21 9.02 -13.01
N PHE A 23 8.18 9.01 -12.18
CA PHE A 23 8.28 8.62 -10.77
C PHE A 23 8.74 7.16 -10.63
N ILE A 24 8.18 6.25 -11.43
CA ILE A 24 8.63 4.84 -11.45
C ILE A 24 10.09 4.74 -11.86
N SER A 25 10.53 5.49 -12.87
CA SER A 25 11.94 5.53 -13.28
C SER A 25 12.86 6.06 -12.18
N GLN A 26 12.44 7.10 -11.45
CA GLN A 26 13.21 7.67 -10.35
C GLN A 26 13.39 6.69 -9.20
N ILE A 27 12.32 6.04 -8.73
CA ILE A 27 12.41 5.10 -7.60
C ILE A 27 13.09 3.77 -7.94
N SER A 28 13.23 3.46 -9.23
CA SER A 28 13.86 2.22 -9.71
C SER A 28 15.33 2.38 -10.09
N ASN A 29 15.81 3.62 -10.23
CA ASN A 29 17.16 3.91 -10.62
C ASN A 29 17.95 4.48 -9.42
N PRO A 30 19.02 3.80 -8.97
CA PRO A 30 19.81 4.23 -7.82
C PRO A 30 20.50 5.59 -7.99
N SER A 31 20.63 6.11 -9.22
CA SER A 31 21.18 7.45 -9.47
C SER A 31 20.27 8.58 -8.97
N TYR A 32 18.98 8.32 -8.70
CA TYR A 32 18.05 9.30 -8.16
C TYR A 32 17.84 9.08 -6.67
N ALA A 33 17.97 10.14 -5.88
CA ALA A 33 17.71 10.11 -4.43
C ALA A 33 16.21 10.14 -4.08
N THR A 34 15.32 9.89 -5.05
CA THR A 34 13.87 9.95 -4.84
C THR A 34 13.43 8.83 -3.91
N PRO A 35 12.91 9.16 -2.71
CA PRO A 35 12.51 8.12 -1.76
C PRO A 35 11.23 7.42 -2.20
N ILE A 36 11.14 6.12 -1.93
CA ILE A 36 9.89 5.36 -2.09
C ILE A 36 8.98 5.67 -0.90
N PRO A 37 7.76 6.22 -1.09
CA PRO A 37 6.84 6.46 0.02
C PRO A 37 6.36 5.15 0.66
N ALA A 38 6.37 5.07 1.99
CA ALA A 38 6.04 3.84 2.72
C ALA A 38 4.66 3.27 2.32
N ARG A 39 3.64 4.14 2.18
CA ARG A 39 2.28 3.78 1.72
C ARG A 39 2.19 3.04 0.37
N HIS A 40 3.25 3.09 -0.45
CA HIS A 40 3.28 2.41 -1.76
C HIS A 40 3.94 1.03 -1.71
N LEU A 41 4.58 0.66 -0.58
CA LEU A 41 5.37 -0.56 -0.48
C LEU A 41 4.54 -1.82 -0.70
N ASP A 42 3.34 -1.91 -0.13
CA ASP A 42 2.47 -3.07 -0.31
C ASP A 42 2.08 -3.29 -1.79
N ILE A 43 1.71 -2.22 -2.49
CA ILE A 43 1.36 -2.27 -3.92
C ILE A 43 2.59 -2.67 -4.74
N ILE A 44 3.78 -2.15 -4.41
CA ILE A 44 5.03 -2.53 -5.09
C ILE A 44 5.32 -4.01 -4.88
N PHE A 45 5.18 -4.54 -3.66
CA PHE A 45 5.41 -5.96 -3.37
C PHE A 45 4.39 -6.87 -4.06
N GLU A 46 3.14 -6.44 -4.19
CA GLU A 46 2.10 -7.17 -4.93
C GLU A 46 2.39 -7.21 -6.42
N VAL A 47 2.58 -6.05 -7.06
CA VAL A 47 2.84 -5.94 -8.51
C VAL A 47 4.14 -6.62 -8.90
N CYS A 48 5.15 -6.55 -8.03
CA CYS A 48 6.43 -7.20 -8.24
C CYS A 48 6.48 -8.64 -7.69
N HIS A 49 5.37 -9.21 -7.24
CA HIS A 49 5.27 -10.58 -6.73
C HIS A 49 6.42 -10.96 -5.76
N PHE A 50 6.70 -10.09 -4.79
CA PHE A 50 7.75 -10.37 -3.80
C PHE A 50 7.33 -11.55 -2.92
N SER A 51 8.23 -12.51 -2.73
CA SER A 51 8.08 -13.52 -1.69
C SER A 51 8.17 -12.89 -0.31
N GLU A 52 7.62 -13.56 0.71
CA GLU A 52 7.68 -13.07 2.10
C GLU A 52 9.12 -12.82 2.58
N LYS A 53 10.07 -13.66 2.16
CA LYS A 53 11.49 -13.43 2.45
C LYS A 53 12.00 -12.14 1.80
N ALA A 54 11.72 -11.94 0.50
CA ALA A 54 12.16 -10.76 -0.23
C ALA A 54 11.54 -9.47 0.33
N ARG A 55 10.30 -9.52 0.82
CA ARG A 55 9.65 -8.40 1.51
C ARG A 55 10.38 -8.03 2.79
N ARG A 56 10.67 -9.01 3.66
CA ARG A 56 11.41 -8.76 4.91
C ARG A 56 12.80 -8.18 4.65
N ASP A 57 13.54 -8.79 3.71
CA ASP A 57 14.88 -8.31 3.33
C ASP A 57 14.80 -6.86 2.79
N PHE A 58 13.82 -6.57 1.93
CA PHE A 58 13.61 -5.21 1.42
C PHE A 58 13.31 -4.21 2.53
N LEU A 59 12.39 -4.56 3.43
CA LEU A 59 11.98 -3.70 4.54
C LEU A 59 13.13 -3.40 5.49
N TYR A 60 13.98 -4.39 5.77
CA TYR A 60 15.20 -4.19 6.56
C TYR A 60 16.08 -3.10 5.95
N TYR A 61 16.39 -3.18 4.65
CA TYR A 61 17.21 -2.16 3.98
C TYR A 61 16.48 -0.82 3.83
N TYR A 62 15.17 -0.85 3.62
CA TYR A 62 14.34 0.35 3.52
C TYR A 62 14.38 1.15 4.82
N ASP A 63 14.35 0.49 5.99
CA ASP A 63 14.38 1.15 7.29
C ASP A 63 15.74 1.75 7.62
N GLN A 64 16.82 1.06 7.25
CA GLN A 64 18.17 1.60 7.36
C GLN A 64 18.35 2.83 6.46
N ALA A 65 17.78 2.80 5.25
CA ALA A 65 17.86 3.91 4.30
C ALA A 65 16.92 5.07 4.64
N HIS A 66 15.84 4.82 5.37
CA HIS A 66 14.77 5.79 5.65
C HIS A 66 14.27 5.74 7.10
N PRO A 67 15.09 6.16 8.09
CA PRO A 67 14.70 6.15 9.50
C PRO A 67 13.38 6.90 9.74
N GLY A 68 12.45 6.28 10.47
CA GLY A 68 11.19 6.90 10.90
C GLY A 68 10.05 6.94 9.85
N ARG A 69 10.26 6.55 8.60
CA ARG A 69 9.21 6.65 7.55
C ARG A 69 8.09 5.61 7.66
N ARG A 70 8.38 4.40 8.14
CA ARG A 70 7.34 3.41 8.49
C ARG A 70 6.62 3.73 9.80
N HIS A 71 7.19 4.59 10.63
CA HIS A 71 6.60 5.01 11.91
C HIS A 71 5.68 6.24 11.77
N SER A 72 5.45 6.71 10.55
CA SER A 72 4.40 7.70 10.30
C SER A 72 3.03 7.08 10.64
N PRO A 73 2.11 7.83 11.27
CA PRO A 73 0.78 7.32 11.64
C PRO A 73 0.09 6.60 10.46
N ASN A 74 0.27 7.11 9.25
CA ASN A 74 -0.32 6.57 8.04
C ASN A 74 0.16 5.15 7.66
N TYR A 75 1.35 4.71 8.11
CA TYR A 75 1.89 3.37 7.85
C TYR A 75 1.68 2.42 9.03
N GLN A 76 1.69 2.93 10.27
CA GLN A 76 1.38 2.14 11.48
C GLN A 76 -0.04 1.58 11.47
N HIS A 77 -1.02 2.31 10.91
CA HIS A 77 -2.38 1.77 10.71
C HIS A 77 -2.42 0.53 9.79
N GLN A 78 -1.43 0.35 8.91
CA GLN A 78 -1.33 -0.83 8.03
C GLN A 78 -0.54 -1.99 8.67
N GLU A 79 0.42 -1.71 9.56
CA GLU A 79 1.22 -2.75 10.24
C GLU A 79 0.59 -3.26 11.53
N ALA A 80 -0.14 -2.43 12.29
CA ALA A 80 -0.91 -2.87 13.47
C ALA A 80 -1.98 -3.92 13.13
N HIS A 81 -2.32 -4.05 11.84
CA HIS A 81 -3.16 -5.10 11.27
C HIS A 81 -2.42 -6.45 11.06
N ARG A 82 -1.11 -6.59 11.31
CA ARG A 82 -0.35 -7.81 10.97
C ARG A 82 0.11 -8.66 12.15
N GLU A 83 0.00 -8.19 13.38
CA GLU A 83 0.17 -9.05 14.56
C GLU A 83 -1.16 -9.77 14.85
N GLY A 84 -1.37 -10.94 14.23
CA GLY A 84 -2.41 -11.92 14.59
C GLY A 84 -3.67 -11.98 13.72
N LEU A 85 -4.00 -10.94 12.95
CA LEU A 85 -5.25 -10.90 12.19
C LEU A 85 -5.04 -11.20 10.69
N ARG A 86 -5.67 -12.27 10.18
CA ARG A 86 -5.65 -12.64 8.76
C ARG A 86 -6.71 -11.83 8.00
N PHE A 87 -6.31 -10.77 7.32
CA PHE A 87 -7.22 -9.98 6.48
C PHE A 87 -7.42 -10.62 5.09
N ARG A 88 -8.66 -10.57 4.58
CA ARG A 88 -9.00 -10.94 3.19
C ARG A 88 -9.32 -9.69 2.37
N ARG A 89 -8.91 -9.66 1.09
CA ARG A 89 -9.29 -8.58 0.17
C ARG A 89 -10.74 -8.77 -0.28
N MET A 90 -11.54 -7.70 -0.20
CA MET A 90 -12.90 -7.63 -0.74
C MET A 90 -12.96 -6.51 -1.77
N MET A 91 -13.54 -6.76 -2.93
CA MET A 91 -13.81 -5.76 -3.97
C MET A 91 -15.31 -5.47 -3.96
N LEU A 92 -15.68 -4.19 -3.99
CA LEU A 92 -17.06 -3.72 -3.97
C LEU A 92 -17.32 -2.90 -5.23
N TYR A 93 -18.49 -3.10 -5.83
CA TYR A 93 -19.00 -2.22 -6.88
C TYR A 93 -19.98 -1.26 -6.22
N LEU A 94 -19.74 0.03 -6.41
CA LEU A 94 -20.58 1.10 -5.88
C LEU A 94 -21.29 1.80 -7.04
N PRO A 95 -22.53 2.28 -6.83
CA PRO A 95 -23.20 3.13 -7.81
C PRO A 95 -22.43 4.43 -7.96
N ASP A 96 -22.32 4.91 -9.20
CA ASP A 96 -21.86 6.27 -9.46
C ASP A 96 -23.01 7.23 -9.15
N LEU A 97 -22.79 8.14 -8.21
CA LEU A 97 -23.78 9.13 -7.77
C LEU A 97 -23.82 10.37 -8.69
N GLY A 98 -22.98 10.43 -9.73
CA GLY A 98 -22.97 11.50 -10.73
C GLY A 98 -22.33 12.82 -10.27
N SER A 99 -21.75 12.86 -9.07
CA SER A 99 -20.95 13.98 -8.56
C SER A 99 -19.69 13.44 -7.88
N ASP A 100 -18.55 14.06 -8.16
CA ASP A 100 -17.27 13.71 -7.54
C ASP A 100 -17.31 13.89 -6.02
N GLU A 101 -18.00 14.93 -5.53
CA GLU A 101 -18.21 15.16 -4.10
C GLU A 101 -19.03 14.03 -3.46
N ALA A 102 -20.15 13.67 -4.07
CA ALA A 102 -21.03 12.61 -3.57
C ALA A 102 -20.34 11.23 -3.60
N ASN A 103 -19.61 10.92 -4.67
CA ASN A 103 -18.82 9.69 -4.78
C ASN A 103 -17.71 9.63 -3.71
N LYS A 104 -17.05 10.76 -3.45
CA LYS A 104 -16.05 10.85 -2.39
C LYS A 104 -16.65 10.64 -1.00
N GLU A 105 -17.82 11.22 -0.74
CA GLU A 105 -18.53 11.03 0.53
C GLU A 105 -18.92 9.56 0.73
N LEU A 106 -19.42 8.90 -0.32
CA LEU A 106 -19.72 7.47 -0.30
C LEU A 106 -18.47 6.61 0.00
N ASP A 107 -17.36 6.89 -0.68
CA ASP A 107 -16.08 6.19 -0.45
C ASP A 107 -15.60 6.36 1.00
N ASP A 108 -15.66 7.59 1.52
CA ASP A 108 -15.23 7.91 2.89
C ASP A 108 -16.09 7.17 3.93
N LEU A 109 -17.41 7.09 3.72
CA LEU A 109 -18.35 6.36 4.58
C LEU A 109 -18.08 4.85 4.61
N ILE A 110 -17.80 4.24 3.45
CA ILE A 110 -17.46 2.82 3.36
C ILE A 110 -16.15 2.54 4.12
N LEU A 111 -15.13 3.38 3.91
CA LEU A 111 -13.85 3.25 4.59
C LEU A 111 -13.98 3.41 6.11
N GLU A 112 -14.76 4.39 6.57
CA GLU A 112 -15.02 4.59 7.99
C GLU A 112 -15.72 3.37 8.61
N THR A 113 -16.76 2.87 7.96
CA THR A 113 -17.51 1.70 8.43
C THR A 113 -16.60 0.47 8.55
N ALA A 114 -15.77 0.21 7.54
CA ALA A 114 -14.82 -0.89 7.56
C ALA A 114 -13.80 -0.78 8.72
N ARG A 115 -13.33 0.44 9.03
CA ARG A 115 -12.44 0.69 10.19
C ARG A 115 -13.15 0.40 11.50
N ARG A 116 -14.39 0.88 11.68
CA ARG A 116 -15.18 0.65 12.90
C ARG A 116 -15.41 -0.85 13.14
N LEU A 117 -15.77 -1.59 12.10
CA LEU A 117 -15.95 -3.05 12.17
C LEU A 117 -14.65 -3.76 12.57
N SER A 118 -13.51 -3.36 12.00
CA SER A 118 -12.21 -3.94 12.33
C SER A 118 -11.86 -3.73 13.81
N HIS A 119 -12.13 -2.54 14.34
CA HIS A 119 -11.88 -2.21 15.74
C HIS A 119 -12.77 -3.03 16.70
N LEU A 120 -14.05 -3.22 16.37
CA LEU A 120 -14.95 -4.04 17.19
C LEU A 120 -14.51 -5.51 17.28
N LEU A 121 -14.04 -6.08 16.17
CA LEU A 121 -13.56 -7.47 16.15
C LEU A 121 -12.28 -7.64 16.98
N GLN A 122 -11.38 -6.64 16.97
CA GLN A 122 -10.18 -6.62 17.81
C GLN A 122 -10.49 -6.58 19.32
N ILE A 123 -11.57 -5.92 19.72
CA ILE A 123 -12.03 -5.89 21.12
C ILE A 123 -12.62 -7.26 21.50
N SER A 124 -13.38 -7.89 20.61
CA SER A 124 -14.05 -9.17 20.90
C SER A 124 -13.08 -10.34 21.04
N GLU A 125 -11.93 -10.31 20.35
CA GLU A 125 -10.90 -11.36 20.47
C GLU A 125 -10.03 -11.25 21.75
N ARG A 126 -10.18 -10.16 22.52
CA ARG A 126 -9.42 -9.91 23.77
C ARG A 126 -10.22 -10.14 25.06
N SER A 127 -11.52 -10.44 24.96
CA SER A 127 -12.42 -10.74 26.10
C SER A 127 -12.71 -12.24 26.18
#